data_AF-A0A5N6YWQ5-F1
#
_entry.id   AF-A0A5N6YWQ5-F1
#
_cell.length_a   1.000
_cell.length_b   1.000
_cell.length_c   1.000
_cell.angle_alpha   90.00
_cell.angle_beta   90.00
_cell.angle_gamma   90.00
#
_symmetry.space_group_name_H-M   'P 1'
#
loop_
_entity.id
_entity.type
_entity.pdbx_description
1 polymer ?
#
loop_
_entity_poly.entity_id
_entity_poly.type
_entity_poly.pdbx_seq_one_letter_code
_entity_poly.pdbx_strand_id
1 'polypeptide(L)'
;MQATRKRLIQYVGGVALSDIKNIMHRDAARALCEKVEQEDSRVKKAQIKGSQPHKSYDDPDDPKDVISIRFLSENDTRLGTAHVHEDGSFKMTWKKWK
;
A
#
# COMPACT_ATOMS: atom_id res chain seq x y z
N MET A 1 29.80 1.05 -0.12
CA MET A 1 28.71 0.73 -1.06
C MET A 1 27.71 -0.16 -0.33
N GLN A 2 26.63 0.40 0.19
CA GLN A 2 25.61 -0.38 0.89
C GLN A 2 24.80 -1.11 -0.19
N ALA A 3 24.92 -2.43 -0.28
CA ALA A 3 24.11 -3.22 -1.20
C ALA A 3 22.65 -3.08 -0.77
N THR A 4 21.90 -2.20 -1.43
CA THR A 4 20.46 -2.13 -1.31
C THR A 4 19.94 -3.44 -1.90
N ARG A 5 19.79 -4.47 -1.06
CA ARG A 5 19.07 -5.69 -1.44
C ARG A 5 17.71 -5.21 -1.91
N LYS A 6 17.42 -5.29 -3.22
CA LYS A 6 16.08 -5.16 -3.75
C LYS A 6 15.26 -6.27 -3.10
N ARG A 7 14.67 -5.95 -1.96
CA ARG A 7 13.64 -6.78 -1.37
C ARG A 7 12.45 -6.64 -2.34
N LEU A 8 11.83 -7.77 -2.65
CA LEU A 8 10.65 -7.81 -3.51
C LEU A 8 9.47 -7.96 -2.57
N ILE A 9 8.81 -6.86 -2.23
CA ILE A 9 7.57 -6.92 -1.47
C ILE A 9 6.59 -7.87 -2.17
N GLN A 10 6.09 -8.85 -1.43
CA GLN A 10 5.16 -9.83 -1.99
C GLN A 10 3.75 -9.26 -1.97
N TYR A 11 3.13 -9.14 -3.14
CA TYR A 11 1.71 -8.79 -3.24
C TYR A 11 0.86 -10.02 -2.90
N VAL A 12 0.13 -9.96 -1.80
CA VAL A 12 -0.68 -11.07 -1.29
C VAL A 12 -2.16 -10.69 -1.23
N GLY A 13 -3.05 -11.63 -1.49
CA GLY A 13 -4.51 -11.40 -1.51
C GLY A 13 -5.14 -11.74 -2.87
N GLY A 14 -6.42 -11.41 -3.02
CA GLY A 14 -7.19 -11.70 -4.23
C GLY A 14 -7.16 -10.60 -5.30
N VAL A 15 -6.41 -9.52 -5.07
CA VAL A 15 -6.27 -8.38 -5.98
C VAL A 15 -4.78 -8.11 -6.17
N ALA A 16 -4.28 -8.28 -7.37
CA ALA A 16 -2.92 -7.89 -7.76
C ALA A 16 -2.86 -6.40 -8.13
N LEU A 17 -1.65 -5.83 -8.15
CA LEU A 17 -1.43 -4.48 -8.70
C LEU A 17 -2.01 -4.33 -10.11
N SER A 18 -1.92 -5.39 -10.92
CA SER A 18 -2.41 -5.42 -12.30
C SER A 18 -3.94 -5.38 -12.40
N ASP A 19 -4.65 -5.80 -11.36
CA ASP A 19 -6.12 -5.78 -11.31
C ASP A 19 -6.68 -4.39 -11.01
N ILE A 20 -5.82 -3.47 -10.57
CA ILE A 20 -6.21 -2.07 -10.36
C ILE A 20 -6.52 -1.46 -11.74
N LYS A 21 -7.79 -1.13 -11.97
CA LYS A 21 -8.26 -0.59 -13.26
C LYS A 21 -7.61 0.75 -13.61
N ASN A 22 -7.32 1.58 -12.61
CA ASN A 22 -6.73 2.90 -12.81
C ASN A 22 -5.19 2.82 -12.77
N ILE A 23 -4.55 3.14 -13.89
CA ILE A 23 -3.09 3.10 -14.05
C ILE A 23 -2.40 4.04 -13.05
N MET A 24 -2.93 5.24 -12.82
CA MET A 24 -2.34 6.22 -11.89
C MET A 24 -2.31 5.67 -10.46
N HIS A 25 -3.41 5.10 -10.01
CA HIS A 25 -3.49 4.45 -8.71
C HIS A 25 -2.55 3.24 -8.60
N ARG A 26 -2.39 2.47 -9.68
CA ARG A 26 -1.47 1.33 -9.72
C ARG A 26 -0.02 1.79 -9.58
N ASP A 27 0.39 2.81 -10.33
CA ASP A 27 1.74 3.36 -10.23
C ASP A 27 2.00 3.98 -8.86
N ALA A 28 1.03 4.72 -8.32
CA ALA A 28 1.09 5.28 -6.97
C ALA A 28 1.20 4.19 -5.89
N ALA A 29 0.40 3.13 -6.00
CA ALA A 29 0.43 1.98 -5.09
C ALA A 29 1.79 1.27 -5.12
N ARG A 30 2.34 1.05 -6.32
CA ARG A 30 3.67 0.45 -6.51
C ARG A 30 4.75 1.34 -5.88
N ALA A 31 4.76 2.62 -6.19
CA ALA A 31 5.75 3.57 -5.67
C ALA A 31 5.69 3.66 -4.14
N LEU A 32 4.48 3.64 -3.56
CA LEU A 32 4.34 3.60 -2.10
C LEU A 32 4.91 2.32 -1.52
N CYS A 33 4.60 1.16 -2.10
CA CYS A 33 5.09 -0.12 -1.60
C CYS A 33 6.62 -0.18 -1.60
N GLU A 34 7.27 0.30 -2.66
CA GLU A 34 8.73 0.40 -2.75
C GLU A 34 9.31 1.35 -1.68
N LYS A 35 8.66 2.50 -1.47
CA LYS A 35 9.09 3.47 -0.44
C LYS A 35 8.97 2.89 0.97
N VAL A 36 7.83 2.28 1.29
CA VAL A 36 7.57 1.67 2.60
C VAL A 36 8.51 0.50 2.87
N GLU A 37 8.83 -0.29 1.86
CA GLU A 37 9.80 -1.38 1.98
C GLU A 37 11.23 -0.87 2.26
N GLN A 38 11.62 0.27 1.69
CA GLN A 38 12.90 0.91 1.99
C GLN A 38 12.94 1.53 3.39
N GLU A 39 11.84 2.11 3.83
CA GLU A 39 11.73 2.82 5.11
C GLU A 39 11.56 1.83 6.29
N ASP A 40 10.71 0.81 6.12
CA ASP A 40 10.43 -0.19 7.15
C ASP A 40 10.76 -1.62 6.67
N SER A 41 11.93 -2.07 7.11
CA SER A 41 12.46 -3.40 6.82
C SER A 41 11.60 -4.57 7.31
N ARG A 42 10.59 -4.32 8.17
CA ARG A 42 9.63 -5.31 8.69
C ARG A 42 8.52 -5.63 7.69
N VAL A 43 8.24 -4.71 6.77
CA VAL A 43 7.25 -4.93 5.71
C VAL A 43 7.81 -5.90 4.70
N LYS A 44 7.14 -7.03 4.52
CA LYS A 44 7.52 -8.09 3.57
C LYS A 44 6.45 -8.38 2.55
N LYS A 45 5.20 -8.10 2.92
CA LYS A 45 4.00 -8.40 2.15
C LYS A 45 3.12 -7.16 2.07
N ALA A 46 2.54 -6.90 0.91
CA ALA A 46 1.53 -5.87 0.70
C ALA A 46 0.24 -6.52 0.20
N GLN A 47 -0.88 -6.20 0.82
CA GLN A 47 -2.19 -6.67 0.42
C GLN A 47 -3.04 -5.51 -0.08
N ILE A 48 -3.37 -5.52 -1.36
CA ILE A 48 -4.27 -4.53 -1.96
C ILE A 48 -5.71 -4.95 -1.64
N LYS A 49 -6.48 -4.03 -1.06
CA LYS A 49 -7.88 -4.22 -0.71
C LYS A 49 -8.74 -3.47 -1.72
N GLY A 50 -9.25 -4.23 -2.68
CA GLY A 50 -10.12 -3.75 -3.75
C GLY A 50 -9.34 -3.40 -5.01
N SER A 51 -9.84 -3.86 -6.15
CA SER A 51 -9.32 -3.54 -7.49
C SER A 51 -9.83 -2.20 -8.03
N GLN A 52 -10.82 -1.61 -7.36
CA GLN A 52 -11.40 -0.33 -7.73
C GLN A 52 -11.11 0.70 -6.65
N PRO A 53 -10.64 1.90 -7.05
CA PRO A 53 -10.62 3.07 -6.18
C PRO A 53 -12.02 3.31 -5.61
N HIS A 54 -12.09 3.71 -4.34
CA HIS A 54 -13.33 4.05 -3.66
C HIS A 54 -13.16 5.30 -2.81
N LYS A 55 -14.25 6.01 -2.55
CA LYS A 55 -14.24 7.17 -1.65
C LYS A 55 -13.78 6.76 -0.25
N SER A 56 -12.91 7.60 0.33
CA SER A 56 -12.52 7.47 1.73
C SER A 56 -13.75 7.69 2.61
N TYR A 57 -14.05 6.75 3.51
CA TYR A 57 -15.12 6.94 4.50
C TYR A 57 -14.70 7.96 5.58
N ASP A 58 -13.40 8.06 5.85
CA ASP A 58 -12.84 8.97 6.86
C ASP A 58 -12.84 10.45 6.42
N ASP A 59 -12.83 10.70 5.11
CA ASP A 59 -12.73 12.03 4.51
C ASP A 59 -13.86 12.19 3.47
N PRO A 60 -15.13 12.36 3.89
CA PRO A 60 -16.28 12.39 2.98
C PRO A 60 -16.27 13.61 2.04
N ASP A 61 -15.59 14.68 2.43
CA ASP A 61 -15.38 15.89 1.64
C ASP A 61 -14.25 15.75 0.61
N ASP A 62 -13.42 14.71 0.69
CA ASP A 62 -12.40 14.45 -0.34
C ASP A 62 -13.08 13.81 -1.57
N PRO A 63 -13.13 14.50 -2.71
CA PRO A 63 -13.73 13.95 -3.91
C PRO A 63 -12.88 12.83 -4.53
N LYS A 64 -11.63 12.65 -4.10
CA LYS A 64 -10.69 11.71 -4.69
C LYS A 64 -10.94 10.30 -4.16
N ASP A 65 -10.94 9.36 -5.08
CA ASP A 65 -10.93 7.96 -4.72
C ASP A 65 -9.56 7.54 -4.16
N VAL A 66 -9.58 6.51 -3.33
CA VAL A 66 -8.40 5.91 -2.71
C VAL A 66 -8.35 4.41 -2.93
N ILE A 67 -7.14 3.86 -2.89
CA ILE A 67 -6.88 2.43 -2.79
C ILE A 67 -6.29 2.12 -1.42
N SER A 68 -6.90 1.13 -0.76
CA SER A 68 -6.44 0.60 0.52
C SER A 68 -5.37 -0.46 0.32
N ILE A 69 -4.19 -0.26 0.89
CA ILE A 69 -3.07 -1.20 0.89
C ILE A 69 -2.74 -1.56 2.34
N ARG A 70 -2.72 -2.84 2.68
CA ARG A 70 -2.33 -3.34 4.00
C ARG A 70 -0.90 -3.83 3.94
N PHE A 71 -0.05 -3.30 4.82
CA PHE A 71 1.30 -3.78 4.98
C PHE A 71 1.33 -4.88 6.04
N LEU A 72 1.95 -6.00 5.67
CA LEU A 72 2.03 -7.22 6.44
C LEU A 72 3.51 -7.58 6.65
N SER A 73 3.81 -8.18 7.80
CA SER A 73 5.10 -8.78 8.08
C SER A 73 5.25 -10.14 7.39
N GLU A 74 6.41 -10.77 7.51
CA GLU A 74 6.67 -12.12 7.00
C GLU A 74 5.63 -13.15 7.51
N ASN A 75 5.20 -13.00 8.76
CA ASN A 75 4.23 -13.86 9.44
C ASN A 75 2.75 -13.50 9.14
N ASP A 76 2.49 -12.73 8.08
CA ASP A 76 1.15 -12.23 7.71
C ASP A 76 0.51 -11.35 8.80
N THR A 77 1.31 -10.83 9.73
CA THR A 77 0.85 -9.89 10.76
C THR A 77 0.66 -8.51 10.16
N ARG A 78 -0.53 -7.92 10.32
CA ARG A 78 -0.81 -6.54 9.88
C ARG A 78 0.02 -5.53 10.67
N LEU A 79 0.98 -4.91 9.98
CA LEU A 79 1.84 -3.84 10.48
C LEU A 79 1.19 -2.47 10.29
N GLY A 80 0.47 -2.27 9.19
CA GLY A 80 -0.11 -0.96 8.88
C GLY A 80 -1.10 -1.01 7.74
N THR A 81 -1.69 0.13 7.44
CA THR A 81 -2.57 0.32 6.29
C THR A 81 -2.35 1.70 5.71
N ALA A 82 -2.27 1.77 4.40
CA ALA A 82 -2.17 3.01 3.67
C ALA A 82 -3.36 3.17 2.72
N HIS A 83 -3.86 4.38 2.64
CA HIS A 83 -4.81 4.83 1.63
C HIS A 83 -4.03 5.67 0.63
N VAL A 84 -3.98 5.23 -0.63
CA VAL A 84 -3.28 5.89 -1.73
C VAL A 84 -4.29 6.54 -2.66
N HIS A 85 -4.08 7.82 -2.97
CA HIS A 85 -4.79 8.55 -4.00
C HIS A 85 -4.12 8.39 -5.38
N GLU A 86 -4.83 8.73 -6.46
CA GLU A 86 -4.28 8.71 -7.83
C GLU A 86 -3.08 9.61 -8.05
N ASP A 87 -2.98 10.72 -7.30
CA ASP A 87 -1.91 11.70 -7.42
C ASP A 87 -0.59 11.27 -6.73
N GLY A 88 -0.60 10.10 -6.07
CA GLY A 88 0.53 9.60 -5.29
C GLY A 88 0.55 10.05 -3.84
N SER A 89 -0.39 10.91 -3.43
CA SER A 89 -0.60 11.23 -2.02
C SER A 89 -1.08 9.99 -1.29
N PHE A 90 -0.61 9.78 -0.07
CA PHE A 90 -1.04 8.65 0.73
C PHE A 90 -1.13 9.00 2.21
N LYS A 91 -2.11 8.38 2.87
CA LYS A 91 -2.29 8.44 4.32
C LYS A 91 -2.03 7.06 4.88
N MET A 92 -0.95 6.92 5.64
CA MET A 92 -0.55 5.64 6.24
C MET A 92 -0.75 5.65 7.75
N THR A 93 -1.42 4.63 8.24
CA THR A 93 -1.63 4.37 9.67
C THR A 93 -0.90 3.09 10.05
N TRP A 94 0.17 3.24 10.83
CA TRP A 94 0.88 2.13 11.43
C TRP A 94 0.14 1.61 12.65
N LYS A 95 0.06 0.29 12.79
CA LYS A 95 -0.39 -0.35 14.01
C LYS A 95 0.75 -0.24 15.03
N LYS A 96 0.62 0.65 16.02
CA LYS A 96 1.47 0.62 17.21
C LYS A 96 1.08 -0.62 18.02
N TRP A 97 1.98 -1.60 18.09
CA TRP A 97 1.90 -2.66 19.07
C TRP A 97 2.40 -2.07 20.41
N LYS A 98 1.65 -2.31 21.48
CA LYS A 98 1.99 -1.88 22.84
C LYS A 98 2.91 -2.93 23.48
#